data_AF-A0A1H5PLM5-F1
#
_entry.id   AF-A0A1H5PLM5-F1
#
_cell.length_a   1.000
_cell.length_b   1.000
_cell.length_c   1.000
_cell.angle_alpha   90.00
_cell.angle_beta   90.00
_cell.angle_gamma   90.00
#
_symmetry.space_group_name_H-M   'P 1'
#
loop_
_entity.id
_entity.type
_entity.pdbx_description
1 polymer ?
#
loop_
_entity_poly.entity_id
_entity_poly.type
_entity_poly.pdbx_seq_one_letter_code
_entity_poly.pdbx_strand_id
1 'polypeptide(L)'
;MRKRHSASEIVAKLRQADKMVAAGTLQSDIARKLGVSVMTYYRWRHGQATQEERSFAESHEHKSRDHVTKRERAVRMGELQLENSLLRRLVADLLLEKVKLEENTVSRKRFA
;
A
#
# COMPACT_ATOMS: atom_id res chain seq x y z
N MET A 1 -2.13 -0.15 -39.14
CA MET A 1 -2.48 -0.82 -37.86
C MET A 1 -1.21 -1.20 -37.12
N ARG A 2 -0.94 -0.62 -35.94
CA ARG A 2 0.18 -1.07 -35.10
C ARG A 2 -0.17 -2.46 -34.53
N LYS A 3 0.48 -3.51 -35.06
CA LYS A 3 0.36 -4.87 -34.51
C LYS A 3 0.85 -4.82 -33.06
N ARG A 4 -0.05 -5.07 -32.11
CA ARG A 4 0.31 -5.19 -30.70
C ARG A 4 1.08 -6.49 -30.54
N HIS A 5 2.25 -6.43 -29.89
CA HIS A 5 2.97 -7.65 -29.54
C HIS A 5 2.14 -8.43 -28.51
N SER A 6 1.90 -9.71 -28.78
CA SER A 6 1.25 -10.61 -27.83
C SER A 6 2.14 -10.80 -26.59
N ALA A 7 1.56 -11.09 -25.44
CA ALA A 7 2.32 -11.34 -24.22
C ALA A 7 3.38 -12.44 -24.41
N SER A 8 3.06 -13.50 -25.17
CA SER A 8 4.00 -14.57 -25.51
C SER A 8 5.17 -14.09 -26.38
N GLU A 9 4.89 -13.22 -27.34
CA GLU A 9 5.89 -12.63 -28.24
C GLU A 9 6.83 -11.69 -27.48
N ILE A 10 6.30 -10.93 -26.52
CA ILE A 10 7.08 -10.05 -25.64
C ILE A 10 8.06 -10.86 -24.79
N VAL A 11 7.59 -11.94 -24.16
CA VAL A 11 8.44 -12.82 -23.34
C VAL A 11 9.54 -13.48 -24.18
N ALA A 12 9.23 -13.97 -25.38
CA ALA A 12 10.22 -14.55 -26.27
C ALA A 12 11.32 -13.54 -26.65
N LYS A 13 10.93 -12.31 -26.98
CA LYS A 13 11.86 -11.22 -27.30
C LYS A 13 12.71 -10.79 -26.10
N LEU A 14 12.15 -10.79 -24.89
CA LEU A 14 12.90 -10.45 -23.67
C LEU A 14 13.91 -11.55 -23.31
N ARG A 15 13.54 -12.83 -23.43
CA ARG A 15 14.51 -13.93 -23.25
C ARG A 15 15.66 -13.88 -24.25
N GLN A 16 15.39 -13.47 -25.49
CA GLN A 16 16.44 -13.23 -26.48
C GLN A 16 17.30 -12.01 -26.08
N ALA A 17 16.68 -10.95 -25.57
CA ALA A 17 17.39 -9.79 -25.04
C ALA A 17 18.32 -10.16 -23.89
N ASP A 18 17.89 -10.99 -22.95
CA ASP A 18 18.67 -11.37 -21.77
C ASP A 18 19.97 -12.10 -22.14
N LYS A 19 19.92 -12.97 -23.17
CA LYS A 19 21.12 -13.61 -23.73
C LYS A 19 22.11 -12.58 -24.28
N MET A 20 21.60 -11.53 -24.90
CA MET A 20 22.40 -10.47 -25.51
C MET A 20 22.95 -9.49 -24.44
N VAL A 21 22.19 -9.25 -23.37
CA VAL A 21 22.66 -8.52 -22.19
C VAL A 21 23.78 -9.30 -21.49
N ALA A 22 23.63 -10.62 -21.33
CA ALA A 22 24.68 -11.48 -20.76
C ALA A 22 25.97 -11.48 -21.61
N ALA A 23 25.84 -11.32 -22.93
CA ALA A 23 26.95 -11.11 -23.85
C ALA A 23 27.52 -9.67 -23.84
N GLY A 24 27.00 -8.77 -22.99
CA GLY A 24 27.50 -7.40 -22.82
C GLY A 24 27.04 -6.40 -23.90
N THR A 25 26.03 -6.75 -24.72
CA THR A 25 25.56 -5.83 -25.78
C THR A 25 24.69 -4.70 -25.23
N LEU A 26 24.80 -3.52 -25.85
CA LEU A 26 24.08 -2.31 -25.44
C LEU A 26 22.57 -2.43 -25.72
N GLN A 27 21.75 -1.82 -24.86
CA GLN A 27 20.29 -1.87 -24.95
C GLN A 27 19.73 -1.31 -26.27
N SER A 28 20.40 -0.31 -26.85
CA SER A 28 20.07 0.28 -28.16
C SER A 28 20.20 -0.73 -29.30
N ASP A 29 21.28 -1.51 -29.30
CA ASP A 29 21.55 -2.52 -30.32
C ASP A 29 20.65 -3.74 -30.17
N ILE A 30 20.33 -4.09 -28.92
CA ILE A 30 19.33 -5.13 -28.61
C ILE A 30 17.96 -4.71 -29.15
N ALA A 31 17.49 -3.49 -28.86
CA ALA A 31 16.20 -3.01 -29.36
C ALA A 31 16.14 -3.02 -30.90
N ARG A 32 17.23 -2.59 -31.56
CA ARG A 32 17.35 -2.62 -33.03
C ARG A 32 17.26 -4.05 -33.57
N LYS A 33 17.99 -5.00 -32.97
CA LYS A 33 17.98 -6.42 -33.38
C LYS A 33 16.64 -7.10 -33.14
N LEU A 34 15.90 -6.69 -32.11
CA LEU A 34 14.56 -7.19 -31.80
C LEU A 34 13.44 -6.51 -32.63
N GLY A 35 13.79 -5.52 -33.45
CA GLY A 35 12.84 -4.76 -34.27
C GLY A 35 11.86 -3.91 -33.46
N VAL A 36 12.25 -3.48 -32.27
CA VAL A 36 11.42 -2.67 -31.36
C VAL A 36 12.12 -1.37 -31.00
N SER A 37 11.34 -0.36 -30.59
CA SER A 37 11.94 0.88 -30.10
C SER A 37 12.63 0.67 -28.76
N VAL A 38 13.68 1.44 -28.48
CA VAL A 38 14.39 1.43 -27.18
C VAL A 38 13.40 1.68 -26.03
N MET A 39 12.45 2.61 -26.22
CA MET A 39 11.41 2.90 -25.23
C MET A 39 10.46 1.70 -25.00
N THR A 40 10.14 0.94 -26.06
CA THR A 40 9.32 -0.28 -25.94
C THR A 40 10.05 -1.35 -25.14
N TYR A 41 11.32 -1.58 -25.46
CA TYR A 41 12.16 -2.54 -24.74
C TYR A 41 12.34 -2.13 -23.27
N TYR A 42 12.61 -0.85 -23.00
CA TYR A 42 12.71 -0.30 -21.65
C TYR A 42 11.42 -0.53 -20.85
N ARG A 43 10.24 -0.22 -21.43
CA ARG A 43 8.94 -0.42 -20.79
C ARG A 43 8.64 -1.88 -20.50
N TRP A 44 9.00 -2.78 -21.41
CA TRP A 44 8.84 -4.22 -21.19
C TRP A 44 9.71 -4.73 -20.06
N ARG A 45 10.99 -4.34 -20.04
CA ARG A 45 11.93 -4.72 -19.00
C ARG A 45 11.58 -4.12 -17.63
N HIS A 46 11.16 -2.86 -17.57
CA HIS A 46 10.69 -2.24 -16.32
C HIS A 46 9.33 -2.77 -15.88
N GLY A 47 8.41 -3.05 -16.81
CA GLY A 47 7.14 -3.68 -16.49
C GLY A 47 7.32 -5.08 -15.92
N GLN A 48 8.29 -5.84 -16.43
CA GLN A 48 8.69 -7.13 -15.86
C GLN A 48 9.45 -7.00 -14.55
N ALA A 49 10.39 -6.05 -14.43
CA ALA A 49 11.03 -5.76 -13.15
C ALA A 49 9.97 -5.41 -12.09
N THR A 50 8.95 -4.61 -12.39
CA THR A 50 7.85 -4.37 -11.45
C THR A 50 6.95 -5.59 -11.22
N GLN A 51 6.98 -6.62 -12.08
CA GLN A 51 6.21 -7.85 -11.92
C GLN A 51 7.01 -8.94 -11.19
N GLU A 52 8.33 -8.97 -11.38
CA GLU A 52 9.32 -9.78 -10.65
C GLU A 52 9.60 -9.19 -9.27
N GLU A 53 9.63 -7.87 -9.13
CA GLU A 53 9.59 -7.15 -7.86
C GLU A 53 8.23 -7.32 -7.20
N ARG A 54 7.12 -7.46 -7.95
CA ARG A 54 5.82 -7.85 -7.35
C ARG A 54 5.75 -9.32 -6.99
N SER A 55 6.46 -10.23 -7.66
CA SER A 55 6.46 -11.65 -7.30
C SER A 55 7.48 -11.96 -6.20
N PHE A 56 8.63 -11.28 -6.21
CA PHE A 56 9.61 -11.24 -5.13
C PHE A 56 9.06 -10.45 -3.94
N ALA A 57 8.35 -9.32 -4.15
CA ALA A 57 7.55 -8.71 -3.10
C ALA A 57 6.36 -9.59 -2.72
N GLU A 58 5.68 -10.35 -3.57
CA GLU A 58 4.69 -11.33 -3.08
C GLU A 58 5.35 -12.40 -2.20
N SER A 59 6.63 -12.72 -2.45
CA SER A 59 7.44 -13.63 -1.63
C SER A 59 7.92 -12.98 -0.32
N HIS A 60 8.27 -11.69 -0.33
CA HIS A 60 8.87 -10.96 0.79
C HIS A 60 7.90 -10.06 1.57
N GLU A 61 6.77 -9.70 0.98
CA GLU A 61 5.60 -9.02 1.55
C GLU A 61 4.69 -10.04 2.24
N HIS A 62 4.66 -11.32 1.81
CA HIS A 62 4.03 -12.39 2.59
C HIS A 62 4.70 -12.66 3.94
N LYS A 63 5.96 -12.24 4.13
CA LYS A 63 6.68 -12.41 5.40
C LYS A 63 7.01 -11.12 6.13
N SER A 64 7.13 -9.99 5.44
CA SER A 64 7.51 -8.72 6.06
C SER A 64 6.37 -7.71 6.23
N ARG A 65 5.12 -8.06 5.86
CA ARG A 65 3.93 -7.21 6.04
C ARG A 65 2.86 -7.91 6.88
N ASP A 66 3.15 -8.03 8.17
CA ASP A 66 2.18 -7.97 9.27
C ASP A 66 1.10 -9.06 9.38
N HIS A 67 1.56 -10.27 9.70
CA HIS A 67 0.78 -11.36 10.30
C HIS A 67 0.35 -11.08 11.75
N VAL A 68 -0.01 -9.85 12.12
CA VAL A 68 -0.96 -9.69 13.24
C VAL A 68 -2.20 -10.44 12.76
N THR A 69 -2.45 -11.60 13.36
CA THR A 69 -3.44 -12.53 12.80
C THR A 69 -4.75 -11.78 12.64
N LYS A 70 -5.55 -12.09 11.63
CA LYS A 70 -6.88 -11.45 11.44
C LYS A 70 -7.69 -11.45 12.74
N ARG A 71 -7.47 -12.48 13.58
CA ARG A 71 -7.98 -12.62 14.94
C ARG A 71 -7.41 -11.57 15.91
N GLU A 72 -6.10 -11.40 16.02
CA GLU A 72 -5.49 -10.36 16.87
C GLU A 72 -5.91 -8.94 16.47
N ARG A 73 -6.08 -8.67 15.16
CA ARG A 73 -6.63 -7.39 14.71
C ARG A 73 -8.09 -7.22 15.17
N ALA A 74 -8.90 -8.25 15.07
CA ALA A 74 -10.29 -8.22 15.52
C ALA A 74 -10.40 -8.03 17.04
N VAL A 75 -9.55 -8.70 17.82
CA VAL A 75 -9.49 -8.55 19.29
C VAL A 75 -9.11 -7.13 19.66
N ARG A 76 -8.01 -6.60 19.10
CA ARG A 76 -7.57 -5.22 19.35
C ARG A 76 -8.62 -4.20 18.95
N MET A 77 -9.31 -4.42 17.83
CA MET A 77 -10.42 -3.56 17.41
C MET A 77 -11.59 -3.60 18.40
N GLY A 78 -11.92 -4.78 18.94
CA GLY A 78 -12.97 -4.92 19.96
C GLY A 78 -12.62 -4.22 21.28
N GLU A 79 -11.38 -4.37 21.75
CA GLU A 79 -10.87 -3.71 22.95
C GLU A 79 -10.94 -2.18 22.81
N LEU A 80 -10.45 -1.65 21.68
CA LEU A 80 -10.51 -0.22 21.38
C LEU A 80 -11.95 0.29 21.27
N GLN A 81 -12.88 -0.49 20.72
CA GLN A 81 -14.30 -0.12 20.65
C GLN A 81 -14.95 -0.07 22.04
N LEU A 82 -14.64 -1.03 22.90
CA LEU A 82 -15.14 -1.05 24.28
C LEU A 82 -14.61 0.15 25.06
N GLU A 83 -13.31 0.40 25.00
CA GLU A 83 -12.68 1.54 25.64
C GLU A 83 -13.25 2.85 25.11
N ASN A 84 -13.49 2.98 23.81
CA ASN A 84 -14.10 4.18 23.23
C ASN A 84 -15.52 4.41 23.74
N SER A 85 -16.31 3.35 23.93
CA SER A 85 -17.65 3.43 24.51
C SER A 85 -17.60 3.91 25.97
N LEU A 86 -16.69 3.34 26.77
CA LEU A 86 -16.50 3.72 28.16
C LEU A 86 -16.02 5.17 28.31
N LEU A 87 -15.01 5.56 27.52
CA LEU A 87 -14.49 6.92 27.50
C LEU A 87 -15.57 7.93 27.11
N ARG A 88 -16.39 7.63 26.09
CA ARG A 88 -17.52 8.49 25.70
C ARG A 88 -18.51 8.67 26.84
N ARG A 89 -18.81 7.62 27.60
CA ARG A 89 -19.73 7.69 28.73
C ARG A 89 -19.15 8.53 29.87
N LEU A 90 -17.91 8.25 30.27
CA LEU A 90 -17.23 9.01 31.31
C LEU A 90 -17.10 10.50 30.94
N VAL A 91 -16.75 10.79 29.68
CA VAL A 91 -16.70 12.18 29.18
C VAL A 91 -18.07 12.84 29.26
N ALA A 92 -19.15 12.15 28.90
CA ALA A 92 -20.50 12.69 29.04
C ALA A 92 -20.86 12.98 30.51
N ASP A 93 -20.56 12.06 31.42
CA ASP A 93 -20.81 12.22 32.85
C ASP A 93 -20.02 13.40 33.44
N LEU A 94 -18.72 13.50 33.11
CA LEU A 94 -17.87 14.62 33.52
C LEU A 94 -18.32 15.96 32.94
N LEU A 95 -18.79 15.98 31.69
CA LEU A 95 -19.34 17.19 31.07
C LEU A 95 -20.63 17.64 31.78
N LEU A 96 -21.50 16.71 32.13
CA LEU A 96 -22.71 17.02 32.90
C LEU A 96 -22.38 17.55 34.29
N GLU A 97 -21.40 16.97 34.99
CA GLU A 97 -20.93 17.48 36.28
C GLU A 97 -20.32 18.88 36.14
N LYS A 98 -19.49 19.10 35.12
CA LYS A 98 -18.91 20.42 34.84
C LYS A 98 -20.00 21.47 34.61
N VAL A 99 -21.01 21.17 33.80
CA VAL A 99 -22.14 22.08 33.54
C VAL A 99 -22.89 22.39 34.83
N LYS A 100 -23.21 21.39 35.67
CA LYS A 100 -23.86 21.62 36.97
C LYS A 100 -23.04 22.51 37.90
N LEU A 101 -21.72 22.30 37.94
CA LEU A 101 -20.83 23.11 38.75
C LEU A 101 -20.77 24.55 38.23
N GLU A 102 -20.69 24.75 36.91
CA GLU A 102 -20.75 26.06 36.28
C GLU A 102 -22.09 26.75 36.57
N GLU A 103 -23.23 26.07 36.39
CA GLU A 103 -24.56 26.60 36.74
C GLU A 103 -24.68 26.99 38.21
N ASN A 104 -24.14 26.17 39.13
CA ASN A 104 -24.12 26.49 40.56
C ASN A 104 -23.23 27.69 40.86
N THR A 105 -22.07 27.80 40.21
CA THR A 105 -21.18 28.97 40.39
C THR A 105 -21.80 30.25 39.82
N VAL A 106 -22.45 30.17 38.66
CA VAL A 106 -23.18 31.27 38.04
C VAL A 106 -24.36 31.68 38.91
N SER A 107 -25.16 30.73 39.38
CA SER A 107 -26.26 30.98 40.30
C SER A 107 -25.76 31.65 41.57
N ARG A 108 -24.71 31.13 42.19
CA ARG A 108 -24.11 31.72 43.40
C ARG A 108 -23.56 33.13 43.19
N LYS A 109 -23.03 33.46 42.01
CA LYS A 109 -22.62 34.84 41.64
C LYS A 109 -23.81 35.77 41.34
N ARG A 110 -24.97 35.24 40.94
CA ARG A 110 -26.18 36.03 40.68
C ARG A 110 -26.95 36.37 41.96
N PHE A 111 -26.74 35.61 43.03
CA PHE A 111 -27.38 35.81 44.34
C PHE A 111 -26.46 36.45 45.40
N ALA A 112 -25.27 36.92 45.00
CA ALA A 112 -24.35 37.73 45.80
C ALA A 112 -24.26 39.13 45.19
#